data_AF-A0A7X9DGS9-F1
#
_entry.id   AF-A0A7X9DGS9-F1
#
_cell.length_a   1.000
_cell.length_b   1.000
_cell.length_c   1.000
_cell.angle_alpha   90.00
_cell.angle_beta   90.00
_cell.angle_gamma   90.00
#
_symmetry.space_group_name_H-M   'P 1'
#
loop_
_entity.id
_entity.type
_entity.pdbx_description
1 polymer ?
#
loop_
_entity_poly.entity_id
_entity_poly.type
_entity_poly.pdbx_seq_one_letter_code
_entity_poly.pdbx_strand_id
1 'polypeptide(L)'
;MYIETTTCISHDHLEILKTQAKKHSMSLRTFLSALIGFAAQCDKARIKQFKQLKYRPRNNGAWKRFHLVLYGDEYEFFMDVKKLWKMSLALVIAYCLDNVLFEFLKFLEEAEKDEDYYTDNYRFSGYTFEVSTEEDIFYCKFYWGPHPELVRKAFA
;
A
#
# COMPACT_ATOMS: atom_id res chain seq x y z
N MET A 1 -0.17 -15.97 6.72
CA MET A 1 -1.49 -15.67 7.32
C MET A 1 -2.26 -14.77 6.36
N TYR A 2 -3.55 -15.01 6.17
CA TYR A 2 -4.44 -14.12 5.39
C TYR A 2 -5.35 -13.36 6.36
N ILE A 3 -5.58 -12.08 6.11
CA ILE A 3 -6.44 -11.22 6.92
C ILE A 3 -7.48 -10.57 6.01
N GLU A 4 -8.74 -10.73 6.38
CA GLU A 4 -9.85 -10.09 5.69
C GLU A 4 -10.07 -8.67 6.23
N THR A 5 -10.25 -7.72 5.32
CA THR A 5 -10.65 -6.36 5.65
C THR A 5 -11.70 -5.87 4.68
N THR A 6 -12.58 -5.00 5.17
CA THR A 6 -13.67 -4.45 4.36
C THR A 6 -13.57 -2.94 4.33
N THR A 7 -13.64 -2.38 3.14
CA THR A 7 -13.68 -0.93 2.91
C THR A 7 -14.82 -0.59 1.94
N CYS A 8 -15.00 0.69 1.64
CA CYS A 8 -15.90 1.14 0.58
C CYS A 8 -15.07 1.70 -0.56
N ILE A 9 -15.57 1.63 -1.79
CA ILE A 9 -14.94 2.19 -2.99
C ILE A 9 -16.01 2.73 -3.94
N SER A 10 -15.71 3.75 -4.74
CA SER A 10 -16.63 4.19 -5.80
C SER A 10 -16.66 3.14 -6.91
N HIS A 11 -17.74 3.10 -7.69
CA HIS A 11 -17.81 2.22 -8.85
C HIS A 11 -16.70 2.52 -9.87
N ASP A 12 -16.46 3.80 -10.15
CA ASP A 12 -15.44 4.22 -11.11
C ASP A 12 -14.03 3.78 -10.68
N HIS A 13 -13.67 4.01 -9.41
CA HIS A 13 -12.38 3.58 -8.88
C HIS A 13 -12.24 2.04 -8.90
N LEU A 14 -13.31 1.30 -8.63
CA LEU A 14 -13.28 -0.15 -8.70
C LEU A 14 -13.08 -0.67 -10.13
N GLU A 15 -13.75 -0.08 -11.11
CA GLU A 15 -13.61 -0.47 -12.51
C GLU A 15 -12.22 -0.10 -13.06
N ILE A 16 -11.67 1.05 -12.67
CA ILE A 16 -10.28 1.41 -12.98
C ILE A 16 -9.32 0.36 -12.40
N LEU A 17 -9.44 0.03 -11.12
CA LEU A 17 -8.56 -0.96 -10.47
C LEU A 17 -8.64 -2.32 -11.15
N LYS A 18 -9.84 -2.83 -11.45
CA LYS A 18 -10.01 -4.13 -12.12
C LYS A 18 -9.42 -4.12 -13.53
N THR A 19 -9.66 -3.05 -14.28
CA THR A 19 -9.18 -2.92 -15.66
C THR A 19 -7.66 -2.91 -15.70
N GLN A 20 -7.02 -2.08 -14.85
CA GLN A 20 -5.57 -1.99 -14.79
C GLN A 20 -4.92 -3.26 -14.22
N ALA A 21 -5.48 -3.83 -13.15
CA ALA A 21 -4.99 -5.11 -12.61
C ALA A 21 -5.01 -6.21 -13.67
N LYS A 22 -6.10 -6.29 -14.46
CA LYS A 22 -6.20 -7.25 -15.57
C LYS A 22 -5.20 -6.95 -16.69
N LYS A 23 -5.02 -5.67 -17.08
CA LYS A 23 -4.07 -5.26 -18.12
C LYS A 23 -2.64 -5.70 -17.79
N HIS A 24 -2.24 -5.57 -16.53
CA HIS A 24 -0.91 -5.92 -16.03
C HIS A 24 -0.81 -7.37 -15.48
N SER A 25 -1.81 -8.23 -15.77
CA SER A 25 -1.83 -9.63 -15.33
C SER A 25 -1.67 -9.84 -13.81
N MET A 26 -2.14 -8.89 -13.00
CA MET A 26 -2.07 -8.93 -11.55
C MET A 26 -3.43 -9.27 -10.92
N SER A 27 -3.40 -9.92 -9.76
CA SER A 27 -4.59 -9.97 -8.92
C SER A 27 -4.96 -8.57 -8.43
N LEU A 28 -6.25 -8.32 -8.19
CA LEU A 28 -6.72 -7.02 -7.68
C LEU A 28 -6.03 -6.62 -6.37
N ARG A 29 -5.77 -7.61 -5.50
CA ARG A 29 -5.00 -7.43 -4.26
C ARG A 29 -3.57 -7.00 -4.56
N THR A 30 -2.84 -7.76 -5.38
CA THR A 30 -1.45 -7.48 -5.74
C THR A 30 -1.30 -6.10 -6.36
N PHE A 31 -2.16 -5.75 -7.31
CA PHE A 31 -2.15 -4.42 -7.94
C PHE A 31 -2.36 -3.30 -6.92
N LEU A 32 -3.30 -3.49 -5.98
CA LEU A 32 -3.59 -2.51 -4.95
C LEU A 32 -2.43 -2.35 -3.96
N SER A 33 -1.86 -3.46 -3.48
CA SER A 33 -0.70 -3.46 -2.60
C SER A 33 0.51 -2.80 -3.27
N ALA A 34 0.76 -3.11 -4.55
CA ALA A 34 1.84 -2.52 -5.33
C ALA A 34 1.64 -1.01 -5.52
N LEU A 35 0.43 -0.57 -5.86
CA LEU A 35 0.12 0.85 -6.03
C LEU A 35 0.32 1.65 -4.73
N ILE A 36 -0.17 1.13 -3.60
CA ILE A 36 0.00 1.78 -2.29
C ILE A 36 1.47 1.72 -1.85
N GLY A 37 2.15 0.59 -2.10
CA GLY A 37 3.58 0.41 -1.86
C GLY A 37 4.43 1.44 -2.61
N PHE A 38 4.21 1.57 -3.92
CA PHE A 38 4.85 2.60 -4.75
C PHE A 38 4.58 4.01 -4.23
N ALA A 39 3.33 4.30 -3.89
CA ALA A 39 2.96 5.60 -3.33
C ALA A 39 3.70 5.91 -2.01
N ALA A 40 3.94 4.90 -1.18
CA ALA A 40 4.66 5.04 0.08
C ALA A 40 6.18 5.15 -0.12
N GLN A 41 6.76 4.33 -0.99
CA GLN A 41 8.20 4.37 -1.31
C GLN A 41 8.63 5.65 -2.00
N CYS A 42 7.75 6.23 -2.83
CA CYS A 42 8.00 7.50 -3.51
C CYS A 42 7.48 8.72 -2.74
N ASP A 43 7.19 8.59 -1.44
CA ASP A 43 6.72 9.65 -0.55
C ASP A 43 5.55 10.49 -1.13
N LYS A 44 4.62 9.83 -1.85
CA LYS A 44 3.54 10.52 -2.58
C LYS A 44 2.53 11.19 -1.67
N ALA A 45 2.49 10.86 -0.38
CA ALA A 45 1.69 11.56 0.60
C ALA A 45 2.51 11.91 1.84
N ARG A 46 2.32 13.14 2.33
CA ARG A 46 3.02 13.64 3.51
C ARG A 46 2.55 12.93 4.79
N ILE A 47 3.51 12.56 5.62
CA ILE A 47 3.28 12.10 7.00
C ILE A 47 2.65 13.25 7.80
N LYS A 48 1.64 12.92 8.61
CA LYS A 48 0.89 13.89 9.42
C LYS A 48 0.86 13.48 10.88
N GLN A 49 1.27 14.38 11.75
CA GLN A 49 1.18 14.26 13.20
C GLN A 49 0.08 15.17 13.73
N PHE A 50 -0.51 14.81 14.88
CA PHE A 50 -1.55 15.60 15.56
C PHE A 50 -2.77 15.96 14.67
N LYS A 51 -3.13 15.07 13.74
CA LYS A 51 -4.34 15.19 12.91
C LYS A 51 -5.26 14.00 13.12
N GLN A 52 -6.55 14.27 13.08
CA GLN A 52 -7.58 13.23 13.03
C GLN A 52 -7.52 12.46 11.72
N LEU A 53 -7.98 11.21 11.74
CA LEU A 53 -8.12 10.39 10.54
C LEU A 53 -9.12 11.04 9.58
N LYS A 54 -8.70 11.30 8.35
CA LYS A 54 -9.59 11.79 7.29
C LYS A 54 -10.30 10.64 6.60
N TYR A 55 -11.57 10.86 6.33
CA TYR A 55 -12.40 9.97 5.54
C TYR A 55 -12.74 10.66 4.22
N ARG A 56 -13.18 9.88 3.23
CA ARG A 56 -13.73 10.48 2.02
C ARG A 56 -14.95 11.35 2.38
N PRO A 57 -15.13 12.50 1.70
CA PRO A 57 -16.33 13.29 1.90
C PRO A 57 -17.57 12.43 1.64
N ARG A 58 -18.63 12.64 2.42
CA ARG A 58 -19.93 12.02 2.21
C ARG A 58 -20.52 12.60 0.91
N ASN A 59 -20.20 11.99 -0.22
CA ASN A 59 -20.79 12.34 -1.51
C ASN A 59 -21.89 11.35 -1.89
N ASN A 60 -22.87 11.83 -2.67
CA ASN A 60 -23.97 11.06 -3.27
C ASN A 60 -23.54 10.04 -4.34
N GLY A 61 -22.24 9.76 -4.47
CA GLY A 61 -21.72 8.78 -5.41
C GLY A 61 -22.16 7.36 -5.03
N ALA A 62 -22.32 6.51 -6.04
CA ALA A 62 -22.58 5.10 -5.80
C ALA A 62 -21.32 4.46 -5.19
N TRP A 63 -21.44 4.00 -3.94
CA TRP A 63 -20.38 3.31 -3.21
C TRP A 63 -20.68 1.82 -3.17
N LYS A 64 -19.64 1.01 -3.40
CA LYS A 64 -19.71 -0.43 -3.24
C LYS A 64 -18.84 -0.86 -2.05
N ARG A 65 -19.36 -1.82 -1.28
CA ARG A 65 -18.56 -2.52 -0.28
C ARG A 65 -17.50 -3.36 -1.00
N PHE A 66 -16.26 -3.20 -0.58
CA PHE A 66 -15.11 -3.84 -1.18
C PHE A 66 -14.40 -4.68 -0.12
N HIS A 67 -14.48 -5.99 -0.28
CA HIS A 67 -13.83 -6.97 0.57
C HIS A 67 -12.45 -7.27 -0.01
N LEU A 68 -11.43 -7.12 0.83
CA LEU A 68 -10.03 -7.36 0.52
C LEU A 68 -9.52 -8.49 1.42
N VAL A 69 -8.83 -9.44 0.83
CA VAL A 69 -8.09 -10.47 1.56
C VAL A 69 -6.61 -10.16 1.36
N LEU A 70 -5.93 -9.76 2.41
CA LEU A 70 -4.53 -9.33 2.40
C LEU A 70 -3.66 -10.42 3.03
N TYR A 71 -2.38 -10.46 2.64
CA TYR A 71 -1.37 -11.11 3.47
C TYR A 71 -1.16 -10.34 4.77
N GLY A 72 -0.65 -11.02 5.81
CA GLY A 72 -0.47 -10.41 7.13
C GLY A 72 0.47 -9.19 7.11
N ASP A 73 1.54 -9.26 6.33
CA ASP A 73 2.49 -8.16 6.12
C ASP A 73 1.86 -6.99 5.34
N GLU A 74 1.10 -7.26 4.27
CA GLU A 74 0.32 -6.24 3.56
C GLU A 74 -0.69 -5.54 4.48
N TYR A 75 -1.35 -6.29 5.37
CA TYR A 75 -2.32 -5.74 6.31
C TYR A 75 -1.66 -4.77 7.30
N GLU A 76 -0.54 -5.15 7.91
CA GLU A 76 0.22 -4.28 8.81
C GLU A 76 0.75 -3.04 8.09
N PHE A 77 1.30 -3.21 6.88
CA PHE A 77 1.69 -2.09 6.03
C PHE A 77 0.53 -1.11 5.77
N PHE A 78 -0.67 -1.60 5.44
CA PHE A 78 -1.83 -0.74 5.23
C PHE A 78 -2.24 -0.01 6.51
N MET A 79 -2.07 -0.64 7.68
CA MET A 79 -2.32 0.00 8.98
C MET A 79 -1.34 1.15 9.24
N ASP A 80 -0.07 0.97 8.93
CA ASP A 80 0.94 2.03 9.03
C ASP A 80 0.66 3.19 8.08
N VAL A 81 0.35 2.91 6.81
CA VAL A 81 0.01 3.95 5.82
C VAL A 81 -1.18 4.78 6.31
N LYS A 82 -2.24 4.13 6.84
CA LYS A 82 -3.38 4.84 7.44
C LYS A 82 -2.95 5.73 8.61
N LYS A 83 -2.07 5.22 9.48
CA LYS A 83 -1.56 5.93 10.66
C LYS A 83 -0.70 7.14 10.28
N LEU A 84 0.21 6.96 9.33
CA LEU A 84 1.17 7.99 8.89
C LEU A 84 0.49 9.07 8.07
N TRP A 85 -0.36 8.71 7.11
CA TRP A 85 -1.01 9.68 6.21
C TRP A 85 -2.28 10.30 6.81
N LYS A 86 -2.75 9.75 7.94
CA LYS A 86 -4.00 10.09 8.61
C LYS A 86 -5.21 10.02 7.68
N MET A 87 -5.32 8.89 6.98
CA MET A 87 -6.39 8.60 6.02
C MET A 87 -7.00 7.24 6.29
N SER A 88 -8.33 7.12 6.16
CA SER A 88 -8.99 5.80 6.10
C SER A 88 -8.50 5.00 4.88
N LEU A 89 -8.56 3.67 4.91
CA LEU A 89 -8.14 2.84 3.77
C LEU A 89 -8.87 3.24 2.47
N ALA A 90 -10.18 3.48 2.57
CA ALA A 90 -11.00 3.98 1.46
C ALA A 90 -10.45 5.27 0.84
N LEU A 91 -9.94 6.18 1.66
CA LEU A 91 -9.36 7.44 1.21
C LEU A 91 -7.94 7.25 0.68
N VAL A 92 -7.14 6.35 1.25
CA VAL A 92 -5.81 5.97 0.72
C VAL A 92 -5.95 5.45 -0.71
N ILE A 93 -6.87 4.51 -0.94
CA ILE A 93 -7.10 3.93 -2.27
C ILE A 93 -7.50 5.01 -3.28
N ALA A 94 -8.46 5.87 -2.92
CA ALA A 94 -8.90 6.97 -3.78
C ALA A 94 -7.74 7.95 -4.07
N TYR A 95 -6.97 8.33 -3.04
CA TYR A 95 -5.81 9.20 -3.20
C TYR A 95 -4.80 8.63 -4.18
N CYS A 96 -4.45 7.35 -4.06
CA CYS A 96 -3.50 6.71 -4.97
C CYS A 96 -4.05 6.64 -6.39
N LEU A 97 -5.34 6.33 -6.57
CA LEU A 97 -5.97 6.31 -7.90
C LEU A 97 -5.99 7.69 -8.55
N ASP A 98 -6.32 8.72 -7.78
CA ASP A 98 -6.49 10.08 -8.30
C ASP A 98 -5.15 10.80 -8.54
N ASN A 99 -4.11 10.47 -7.78
CA ASN A 99 -2.86 11.25 -7.75
C ASN A 99 -1.60 10.45 -8.10
N VAL A 100 -1.62 9.12 -8.03
CA VAL A 100 -0.42 8.28 -8.17
C VAL A 100 -0.51 7.31 -9.34
N LEU A 101 -1.72 6.92 -9.74
CA LEU A 101 -1.95 5.86 -10.71
C LEU A 101 -1.13 6.02 -12.00
N PHE A 102 -1.14 7.18 -12.64
CA PHE A 102 -0.44 7.36 -13.91
C PHE A 102 1.08 7.19 -13.79
N GLU A 103 1.67 7.71 -12.72
CA GLU A 103 3.10 7.51 -12.46
C GLU A 103 3.43 6.05 -12.18
N PHE A 104 2.58 5.38 -11.39
CA PHE A 104 2.71 3.96 -11.12
C PHE A 104 2.58 3.10 -12.37
N LEU A 105 1.62 3.40 -13.25
CA LEU A 105 1.45 2.68 -14.53
C LEU A 105 2.66 2.85 -15.43
N LYS A 106 3.23 4.06 -15.51
CA LYS A 106 4.48 4.29 -16.26
C LYS A 106 5.63 3.45 -15.69
N PHE A 107 5.75 3.41 -14.37
CA PHE A 107 6.73 2.57 -13.70
C PHE A 107 6.53 1.07 -14.02
N LEU A 108 5.28 0.57 -13.99
CA LEU A 108 4.97 -0.81 -14.37
C LEU A 108 5.36 -1.11 -15.82
N GLU A 109 5.00 -0.22 -16.76
CA GLU A 109 5.29 -0.40 -18.19
C GLU A 109 6.80 -0.35 -18.50
N GLU A 110 7.58 0.36 -17.68
CA GLU A 110 9.04 0.35 -17.77
C GLU A 110 9.62 -0.94 -17.18
N ALA A 111 9.12 -1.38 -16.03
CA ALA A 111 9.57 -2.61 -15.39
C ALA A 111 9.24 -3.86 -16.24
N GLU A 112 8.08 -3.87 -16.91
CA GLU A 112 7.64 -4.96 -17.81
C GLU A 112 8.54 -5.17 -19.04
N LYS A 113 9.41 -4.20 -19.37
CA LYS A 113 10.38 -4.34 -20.46
C LYS A 113 11.65 -5.08 -20.04
N ASP A 114 11.87 -5.23 -18.73
CA ASP A 114 12.99 -5.99 -18.21
C ASP A 114 12.74 -7.49 -18.46
N GLU A 115 13.72 -8.20 -19.03
CA GLU A 115 13.59 -9.64 -19.32
C GLU A 115 13.48 -10.48 -18.05
N ASP A 116 14.01 -9.97 -16.92
CA ASP A 116 13.90 -10.58 -15.60
C ASP A 116 12.65 -10.12 -14.83
N TYR A 117 11.70 -9.47 -15.52
CA TYR A 117 10.46 -9.00 -14.91
C TYR A 117 9.57 -10.15 -14.43
N TYR A 118 9.64 -10.42 -13.13
CA TYR A 118 8.72 -11.33 -12.47
C TYR A 118 7.69 -10.53 -11.66
N THR A 119 6.40 -10.78 -11.91
CA THR A 119 5.29 -10.15 -11.15
C THR A 119 5.34 -10.38 -9.64
N ASP A 120 6.12 -11.35 -9.16
CA ASP A 120 6.37 -11.54 -7.71
C ASP A 120 7.31 -10.48 -7.12
N ASN A 121 8.03 -9.69 -7.91
CA ASN A 121 8.86 -8.56 -7.43
C ASN A 121 8.03 -7.45 -6.78
N TYR A 122 6.72 -7.41 -7.05
CA TYR A 122 5.77 -6.50 -6.39
C TYR A 122 5.23 -7.02 -5.09
N ARG A 123 5.60 -8.24 -4.68
CA ARG A 123 5.29 -8.70 -3.34
C ARG A 123 6.09 -7.86 -2.38
N PHE A 124 5.39 -6.91 -1.76
CA PHE A 124 5.65 -6.58 -0.38
C PHE A 124 5.75 -7.89 0.39
N SER A 125 6.97 -8.28 0.74
CA SER A 125 7.22 -9.52 1.45
C SER A 125 8.00 -9.21 2.71
N GLY A 126 7.38 -9.59 3.83
CA GLY A 126 7.91 -9.31 5.14
C GLY A 126 7.44 -7.97 5.69
N TYR A 127 7.24 -7.98 6.99
CA TYR A 127 6.96 -6.81 7.79
C TYR A 127 7.57 -7.07 9.16
N THR A 128 8.37 -6.14 9.63
CA THR A 128 8.96 -6.23 10.97
C THR A 128 8.92 -4.84 11.59
N PHE A 129 8.93 -4.77 12.91
CA PHE A 129 9.14 -3.51 13.61
C PHE A 129 10.00 -3.76 14.84
N GLU A 130 10.75 -2.75 15.24
CA GLU A 130 11.48 -2.75 16.50
C GLU A 130 10.94 -1.64 17.39
N VAL A 131 11.05 -1.87 18.69
CA VAL A 131 10.79 -0.86 19.72
C VAL A 131 12.10 -0.59 20.45
N SER A 132 12.34 0.65 20.81
CA SER A 132 13.55 1.04 21.53
C SER A 132 13.28 2.31 22.33
N THR A 133 14.26 2.72 23.11
CA THR A 133 14.24 3.95 23.90
C THR A 133 15.54 4.70 23.66
N GLU A 134 15.45 5.99 23.36
CA GLU A 134 16.59 6.89 23.20
C GLU A 134 16.29 8.16 24.00
N GLU A 135 17.21 8.55 24.90
CA GLU A 135 17.02 9.69 25.81
C GLU A 135 15.70 9.61 26.62
N ASP A 136 15.36 8.42 27.14
CA ASP A 136 14.11 8.12 27.83
C ASP A 136 12.82 8.31 26.99
N ILE A 137 12.96 8.49 25.67
CA ILE A 137 11.84 8.58 24.72
C ILE A 137 11.65 7.23 24.04
N PHE A 138 10.50 6.61 24.29
CA PHE A 138 10.09 5.39 23.61
C PHE A 138 9.74 5.67 22.13
N TYR A 139 10.27 4.85 21.22
CA TYR A 139 9.94 4.92 19.80
C TYR A 139 9.75 3.54 19.17
N CYS A 140 9.15 3.53 17.98
CA CYS A 140 9.03 2.35 17.12
C CYS A 140 9.64 2.65 15.75
N LYS A 141 10.40 1.71 15.16
CA LYS A 141 10.75 1.75 13.74
C LYS A 141 10.00 0.64 13.02
N PHE A 142 9.32 1.01 11.95
CA PHE A 142 8.59 0.08 11.09
C PHE A 142 9.44 -0.22 9.86
N TYR A 143 9.62 -1.50 9.57
CA TYR A 143 10.31 -1.98 8.39
C TYR A 143 9.28 -2.61 7.45
N TRP A 144 9.11 -1.95 6.33
CA TRP A 144 8.22 -2.32 5.25
C TRP A 144 8.91 -3.31 4.31
N GLY A 145 9.32 -4.45 4.89
CA GLY A 145 10.16 -5.47 4.30
C GLY A 145 10.89 -6.28 5.39
N PRO A 146 11.83 -7.17 5.00
CA PRO A 146 12.65 -7.90 5.97
C PRO A 146 13.53 -6.94 6.79
N HIS A 147 13.77 -7.30 8.06
CA HIS A 147 14.66 -6.54 8.92
C HIS A 147 16.05 -6.40 8.28
N PRO A 148 16.69 -5.21 8.29
CA PRO A 148 17.97 -4.99 7.62
C PRO A 148 19.08 -5.99 8.01
N GLU A 149 19.09 -6.46 9.26
CA GLU A 149 20.07 -7.47 9.69
C GLU A 149 19.89 -8.84 9.01
N LEU A 150 18.64 -9.23 8.73
CA LEU A 150 18.36 -10.49 8.01
C LEU A 150 18.85 -10.38 6.57
N VAL A 151 18.63 -9.23 5.94
CA VAL A 151 19.13 -8.92 4.60
C VAL A 151 20.65 -9.00 4.58
N ARG A 152 21.34 -8.32 5.51
CA ARG A 152 22.80 -8.37 5.60
C ARG A 152 23.35 -9.78 5.77
N LYS A 153 22.69 -10.64 6.57
CA LYS A 153 23.09 -12.04 6.76
C LYS A 153 22.88 -12.91 5.53
N ALA A 154 21.89 -12.62 4.69
CA ALA A 154 21.62 -13.39 3.48
C ALA A 154 22.62 -13.10 2.35
N PHE A 155 23.25 -11.91 2.37
CA PHE A 155 24.25 -11.47 1.39
C PHE A 155 25.70 -11.55 1.91
N ALA A 156 25.91 -12.09 3.12
CA ALA A 156 27.21 -12.36 3.71
C ALA A 156 27.60 -13.83 3.47
#